data_AF-A0A2U1Q9Z0-F1
#
_entry.id   AF-A0A2U1Q9Z0-F1
#
_cell.length_a   1.000
_cell.length_b   1.000
_cell.length_c   1.000
_cell.angle_alpha   90.00
_cell.angle_beta   90.00
_cell.angle_gamma   90.00
#
_symmetry.space_group_name_H-M   'P 1'
#
loop_
_entity.id
_entity.type
_entity.pdbx_description
1 polymer ?
#
loop_
_entity_poly.entity_id
_entity_poly.type
_entity_poly.pdbx_seq_one_letter_code
_entity_poly.pdbx_strand_id
1 'polypeptide(L)'
;MEAFINKFVTIKTYIEDEPQECMFEIKTQTLHALLQPESNDVLVKCLYVSIDPIHITRMKVQSSSQSTSVVNISKIIPGNTINGSGLGRVVASKHPDFHKNDIVYGSGSLNWAEYTIVKGGNMLRKVDTLEFPLSYHVGIFG
;
A
#
# COMPACT_ATOMS: atom_id res chain seq x y z
N MET A 1 9.61 -23.79 -3.98
CA MET A 1 9.04 -22.87 -2.97
C MET A 1 9.41 -21.47 -3.42
N GLU A 2 8.47 -20.73 -4.01
CA GLU A 2 8.84 -19.58 -4.85
C GLU A 2 8.89 -18.28 -4.04
N ALA A 3 10.11 -17.83 -3.78
CA ALA A 3 10.38 -16.42 -3.70
C ALA A 3 10.19 -15.81 -5.09
N PHE A 4 9.54 -14.65 -5.18
CA PHE A 4 9.28 -13.98 -6.45
C PHE A 4 9.72 -12.52 -6.39
N ILE A 5 9.91 -11.93 -7.56
CA ILE A 5 10.32 -10.54 -7.70
C ILE A 5 9.07 -9.65 -7.58
N ASN A 6 9.11 -8.71 -6.64
CA ASN A 6 8.07 -7.70 -6.42
C ASN A 6 8.64 -6.31 -6.77
N LYS A 7 8.06 -5.65 -7.77
CA LYS A 7 8.39 -4.25 -8.06
C LYS A 7 7.66 -3.31 -7.12
N PHE A 8 8.31 -2.23 -6.71
CA PHE A 8 7.74 -1.19 -5.89
C PHE A 8 8.31 0.19 -6.24
N VAL A 9 7.53 1.23 -5.95
CA VAL A 9 7.90 2.63 -6.14
C VAL A 9 8.46 3.18 -4.83
N THR A 10 9.55 3.94 -4.94
CA THR A 10 10.14 4.70 -3.84
C THR A 10 10.58 6.08 -4.31
N ILE A 11 10.89 6.96 -3.36
CA ILE A 11 11.57 8.23 -3.60
C ILE A 11 13.08 8.06 -3.39
N LYS A 12 13.88 8.74 -4.20
CA LYS A 12 15.35 8.71 -4.10
C LYS A 12 15.87 9.55 -2.94
N THR A 13 15.22 10.69 -2.71
CA THR A 13 15.49 11.64 -1.64
C THR A 13 14.16 12.21 -1.14
N TYR A 14 14.20 12.93 -0.02
CA TYR A 14 13.05 13.74 0.37
C TYR A 14 12.77 14.83 -0.68
N ILE A 15 11.51 15.19 -0.86
CA ILE A 15 11.02 16.10 -1.89
C ILE A 15 10.44 17.34 -1.19
N GLU A 16 11.15 18.46 -1.26
CA GLU A 16 10.73 19.73 -0.64
C GLU A 16 9.85 20.59 -1.56
N ASP A 17 10.13 20.52 -2.86
CA ASP A 17 9.43 21.26 -3.92
C ASP A 17 8.36 20.38 -4.60
N GLU A 18 7.94 20.76 -5.79
CA GLU A 18 6.99 19.98 -6.58
C GLU A 18 7.58 18.60 -6.95
N PRO A 19 6.85 17.50 -6.72
CA PRO A 19 7.34 16.16 -7.04
C PRO A 19 7.50 15.97 -8.56
N GLN A 20 8.70 15.61 -8.98
CA GLN A 20 9.01 15.28 -10.38
C GLN A 20 9.26 13.78 -10.53
N GLU A 21 8.95 13.23 -11.72
CA GLU A 21 9.13 11.80 -12.02
C GLU A 21 10.56 11.31 -11.72
N CYS A 22 11.58 12.13 -12.04
CA CYS A 22 12.99 11.78 -11.82
C CYS A 22 13.37 11.57 -10.35
N MET A 23 12.56 12.06 -9.40
CA MET A 23 12.72 11.89 -7.96
C MET A 23 12.22 10.53 -7.48
N PHE A 24 11.42 9.84 -8.29
CA PHE A 24 10.93 8.49 -8.04
C PHE A 24 11.79 7.46 -8.76
N GLU A 25 11.75 6.24 -8.25
CA GLU A 25 12.33 5.09 -8.92
C GLU A 25 11.53 3.83 -8.63
N ILE A 26 11.57 2.89 -9.58
CA ILE A 26 11.04 1.55 -9.40
C ILE A 26 12.20 0.66 -8.97
N LYS A 27 12.07 0.06 -7.79
CA LYS A 27 12.98 -0.95 -7.28
C LYS A 27 12.30 -2.31 -7.26
N THR A 28 13.12 -3.35 -7.19
CA THR A 28 12.68 -4.73 -7.04
C THR A 28 13.15 -5.28 -5.71
N GLN A 29 12.29 -6.03 -5.05
CA GLN A 29 12.66 -6.83 -3.88
C GLN A 29 12.17 -8.26 -4.05
N THR A 30 12.88 -9.19 -3.42
CA THR A 30 12.44 -10.58 -3.32
C THR A 30 11.41 -10.70 -2.21
N LEU A 31 10.24 -11.25 -2.52
CA LEU A 31 9.18 -11.49 -1.55
C LEU A 31 8.86 -12.99 -1.48
N HIS A 32 8.65 -13.48 -0.26
CA HIS A 32 8.29 -14.88 -0.03
C HIS A 32 6.76 -15.01 -0.03
N ALA A 33 6.23 -15.85 -0.93
CA ALA A 33 4.79 -16.10 -1.02
C ALA A 33 4.23 -16.86 0.21
N LEU A 34 5.11 -17.47 1.02
CA LEU A 34 4.72 -18.26 2.17
C LEU A 34 4.59 -17.37 3.41
N LEU A 35 3.34 -17.13 3.82
CA LEU A 35 3.03 -16.46 5.08
C LEU A 35 3.38 -17.37 6.26
N GLN A 36 3.85 -16.78 7.37
CA GLN A 36 4.18 -17.56 8.56
C GLN A 36 2.93 -18.30 9.07
N PRO A 37 3.03 -19.59 9.44
CA PRO A 37 1.87 -20.40 9.80
C PRO A 37 0.98 -19.81 10.91
N GLU A 38 1.60 -19.12 11.86
CA GLU A 38 0.94 -18.51 13.03
C GLU A 38 0.68 -17.01 12.86
N SER A 39 1.04 -16.43 11.70
CA SER A 39 0.72 -15.04 11.41
C SER A 39 -0.72 -14.91 10.92
N ASN A 40 -1.43 -13.84 11.30
CA ASN A 40 -2.72 -13.47 10.70
C ASN A 40 -2.54 -12.60 9.44
N ASP A 41 -1.44 -12.80 8.72
CA ASP A 41 -1.06 -11.97 7.59
C ASP A 41 -1.89 -12.28 6.35
N VAL A 42 -1.98 -11.28 5.46
CA VAL A 42 -2.67 -11.39 4.18
C VAL A 42 -1.73 -10.90 3.07
N LEU A 43 -1.45 -11.75 2.09
CA LEU A 43 -0.73 -11.37 0.88
C LEU A 43 -1.73 -10.86 -0.15
N VAL A 44 -1.59 -9.60 -0.54
CA VAL A 44 -2.48 -8.92 -1.48
C VAL A 44 -1.69 -8.54 -2.72
N LYS A 45 -2.22 -8.86 -3.90
CA LYS A 45 -1.76 -8.30 -5.18
C LYS A 45 -2.46 -6.96 -5.39
N CYS A 46 -1.70 -5.87 -5.45
CA CYS A 46 -2.26 -4.54 -5.68
C CYS A 46 -2.79 -4.44 -7.12
N LEU A 47 -3.99 -3.91 -7.28
CA LEU A 47 -4.63 -3.67 -8.57
C LEU A 47 -4.65 -2.16 -8.90
N TYR A 48 -4.94 -1.36 -7.89
CA TYR A 48 -5.02 0.10 -7.98
C TYR A 48 -4.44 0.72 -6.71
N VAL A 49 -3.84 1.88 -6.87
CA VAL A 49 -3.31 2.69 -5.76
C VAL A 49 -3.93 4.07 -5.81
N SER A 50 -4.22 4.64 -4.64
CA SER A 50 -4.64 6.04 -4.53
C SER A 50 -3.42 6.96 -4.54
N ILE A 51 -3.58 8.12 -5.17
CA ILE A 51 -2.62 9.21 -5.14
C ILE A 51 -3.26 10.36 -4.36
N ASP A 52 -2.97 10.40 -3.07
CA ASP A 52 -3.58 11.36 -2.15
C ASP A 52 -2.64 12.55 -1.89
N PRO A 53 -3.15 13.78 -1.71
CA PRO A 53 -2.34 14.96 -1.41
C PRO A 53 -1.45 14.78 -0.16
N ILE A 54 -1.87 13.92 0.78
CA ILE A 54 -1.10 13.62 1.99
C ILE A 54 0.29 13.03 1.67
N HIS A 55 0.47 12.37 0.52
CA HIS A 55 1.77 11.84 0.12
C HIS A 55 2.81 12.94 -0.07
N ILE A 56 2.43 14.11 -0.60
CA ILE A 56 3.35 15.25 -0.78
C ILE A 56 3.89 15.70 0.58
N THR A 57 3.02 15.84 1.57
CA THR A 57 3.40 16.20 2.95
C THR A 57 4.31 15.16 3.59
N ARG A 58 4.11 13.87 3.26
CA ARG A 58 4.88 12.74 3.80
C ARG A 58 6.26 12.59 3.17
N MET A 59 6.51 13.17 2.00
CA MET A 59 7.79 13.14 1.29
C MET A 59 8.77 14.23 1.73
N LYS A 60 8.33 15.21 2.54
CA LYS A 60 9.17 16.31 3.05
C LYS A 60 9.98 15.92 4.30
N VAL A 61 11.16 16.53 4.47
CA VAL A 61 12.02 16.39 5.66
C VAL A 61 11.34 16.95 6.89
N GLN A 62 10.75 18.14 6.78
CA GLN A 62 9.95 18.78 7.84
C GLN A 62 8.59 19.17 7.27
N SER A 63 7.51 18.61 7.83
CA SER A 63 6.18 19.17 7.58
C SER A 63 5.69 19.85 8.86
N SER A 64 5.30 21.13 8.76
CA SER A 64 4.70 21.89 9.86
C SER A 64 3.45 21.21 10.46
N SER A 65 2.76 20.38 9.67
CA SER A 65 1.60 19.56 10.05
C SER A 65 1.93 18.30 10.86
N GLN A 66 3.19 17.87 10.93
CA GLN A 66 3.61 16.73 11.76
C GLN A 66 3.67 17.08 13.25
N SER A 67 3.75 18.37 13.60
CA SER A 67 3.77 18.84 14.98
C SER A 67 2.38 19.21 15.53
N THR A 68 1.33 19.24 14.69
CA THR A 68 0.04 19.85 15.06
C THR A 68 -1.21 19.02 14.74
N SER A 69 -1.08 17.79 14.22
CA SER A 69 -2.23 16.99 13.82
C SER A 69 -2.36 15.75 14.69
N VAL A 70 -3.59 15.49 15.14
CA VAL A 70 -4.07 14.34 15.95
C VAL A 70 -3.85 12.97 15.26
N VAL A 71 -3.10 12.93 14.16
CA VAL A 71 -2.84 11.77 13.31
C VAL A 71 -1.33 11.64 13.18
N ASN A 72 -0.77 10.55 13.71
CA ASN A 72 0.65 10.24 13.65
C ASN A 72 1.03 9.81 12.22
N ILE A 73 1.15 10.76 11.31
CA ILE A 73 1.38 10.51 9.89
C ILE A 73 2.86 10.13 9.69
N SER A 74 3.13 8.85 9.46
CA SER A 74 4.50 8.36 9.22
C SER A 74 5.06 8.90 7.90
N LYS A 75 6.27 9.47 7.95
CA LYS A 75 7.01 9.95 6.78
C LYS A 75 7.29 8.80 5.80
N ILE A 76 7.36 9.13 4.51
CA ILE A 76 7.89 8.24 3.49
C ILE A 76 9.42 8.33 3.56
N ILE A 77 10.07 7.19 3.78
CA ILE A 77 11.53 7.11 3.88
C ILE A 77 12.09 6.85 2.47
N PRO A 78 13.04 7.65 1.97
CA PRO A 78 13.70 7.38 0.70
C PRO A 78 14.32 5.98 0.65
N GLY A 79 14.14 5.30 -0.49
CA GLY A 79 14.54 3.90 -0.67
C GLY A 79 13.52 2.88 -0.16
N ASN A 80 12.56 3.26 0.69
CA ASN A 80 11.49 2.38 1.15
C ASN A 80 10.25 2.50 0.26
N THR A 81 9.47 1.42 0.22
CA THR A 81 8.15 1.39 -0.41
C THR A 81 7.23 2.50 0.14
N ILE A 82 6.50 3.15 -0.76
CA ILE A 82 5.43 4.10 -0.41
C ILE A 82 4.18 3.32 -0.04
N ASN A 83 3.65 3.51 1.16
CA ASN A 83 2.35 2.98 1.56
C ASN A 83 1.25 4.04 1.41
N GLY A 84 0.03 3.59 1.09
CA GLY A 84 -1.14 4.41 0.88
C GLY A 84 -2.41 3.56 0.76
N SER A 85 -3.49 4.21 0.35
CA SER A 85 -4.76 3.52 0.12
C SER A 85 -4.81 2.87 -1.25
N GLY A 86 -5.62 1.83 -1.42
CA GLY A 86 -5.81 1.20 -2.72
C GLY A 86 -6.67 -0.05 -2.69
N LEU A 87 -6.85 -0.64 -3.87
CA LEU A 87 -7.51 -1.93 -4.04
C LEU A 87 -6.52 -3.01 -4.41
N GLY A 88 -6.77 -4.19 -3.89
CA GLY A 88 -6.02 -5.38 -4.25
C GLY A 88 -6.87 -6.63 -4.23
N ARG A 89 -6.27 -7.71 -4.68
CA ARG A 89 -6.83 -9.06 -4.63
C ARG A 89 -6.00 -9.93 -3.72
N VAL A 90 -6.65 -10.63 -2.80
CA VAL A 90 -5.98 -11.57 -1.90
C VAL A 90 -5.41 -12.73 -2.71
N VAL A 91 -4.11 -12.99 -2.57
CA VAL A 91 -3.40 -14.09 -3.23
C VAL A 91 -3.25 -15.27 -2.27
N ALA A 92 -2.91 -14.97 -1.02
CA ALA A 92 -2.81 -15.93 0.07
C ALA A 92 -3.19 -15.23 1.37
N SER A 93 -3.78 -15.96 2.30
CA SER A 93 -4.20 -15.43 3.59
C SER A 93 -4.02 -16.48 4.67
N LYS A 94 -3.65 -16.03 5.86
CA LYS A 94 -3.76 -16.78 7.11
C LYS A 94 -4.81 -16.19 8.05
N HIS A 95 -5.41 -15.06 7.66
CA HIS A 95 -6.49 -14.43 8.38
C HIS A 95 -7.83 -15.14 8.08
N PRO A 96 -8.66 -15.47 9.08
CA PRO A 96 -9.91 -16.20 8.88
C PRO A 96 -10.90 -15.45 7.98
N ASP A 97 -10.94 -14.12 8.10
CA ASP A 97 -11.92 -13.31 7.36
C ASP A 97 -11.55 -13.07 5.90
N PHE A 98 -10.29 -13.28 5.47
CA PHE A 98 -9.86 -12.97 4.10
C PHE A 98 -9.49 -14.25 3.36
N HIS A 99 -10.10 -14.45 2.18
CA HIS A 99 -9.89 -15.65 1.37
C HIS A 99 -9.24 -15.31 0.04
N LYS A 100 -8.58 -16.31 -0.55
CA LYS A 100 -7.96 -16.16 -1.88
C LYS A 100 -9.01 -15.69 -2.90
N ASN A 101 -8.60 -14.74 -3.73
CA ASN A 101 -9.39 -14.02 -4.74
C ASN A 101 -10.38 -12.97 -4.23
N ASP A 102 -10.51 -12.78 -2.91
CA ASP A 102 -11.29 -11.65 -2.37
C ASP A 102 -10.71 -10.32 -2.88
N ILE A 103 -11.59 -9.40 -3.27
CA ILE A 103 -11.22 -8.02 -3.56
C ILE A 103 -11.29 -7.25 -2.25
N VAL A 104 -10.20 -6.56 -1.94
CA VAL A 104 -10.04 -5.82 -0.70
C VAL A 104 -9.60 -4.40 -0.96
N TYR A 105 -10.13 -3.47 -0.19
CA TYR A 105 -9.62 -2.11 -0.09
C TYR A 105 -8.78 -2.01 1.19
N GLY A 106 -7.57 -1.48 1.05
CA GLY A 106 -6.71 -1.16 2.18
C GLY A 106 -6.63 0.34 2.37
N SER A 107 -7.05 0.83 3.53
CA SER A 107 -6.95 2.25 3.87
C SER A 107 -5.57 2.53 4.47
N GLY A 108 -4.58 2.87 3.65
CA GLY A 108 -3.20 3.12 4.11
C GLY A 108 -2.34 1.87 4.35
N SER A 109 -2.90 0.67 4.18
CA SER A 109 -2.22 -0.61 4.41
C SER A 109 -1.64 -1.24 3.14
N LEU A 110 -1.95 -0.70 1.95
CA LEU A 110 -1.36 -1.16 0.70
C LEU A 110 -0.13 -0.34 0.33
N ASN A 111 0.74 -0.96 -0.45
CA ASN A 111 1.94 -0.33 -0.96
C ASN A 111 1.81 -0.03 -2.45
N TRP A 112 2.53 1.00 -2.89
CA TRP A 112 2.83 1.25 -4.31
C TRP A 112 3.82 0.19 -4.81
N ALA A 113 3.35 -1.05 -4.84
CA ALA A 113 4.07 -2.25 -5.19
C ALA A 113 3.11 -3.23 -5.86
N GLU A 114 3.63 -4.23 -6.58
CA GLU A 114 2.76 -5.27 -7.18
C GLU A 114 2.10 -6.15 -6.12
N TYR A 115 2.80 -6.39 -5.00
CA TYR A 115 2.32 -7.19 -3.88
C TYR A 115 2.63 -6.51 -2.54
N THR A 116 1.70 -6.66 -1.59
CA THR A 116 1.82 -6.19 -0.22
C THR A 116 1.46 -7.32 0.75
N ILE A 117 2.29 -7.55 1.77
CA ILE A 117 1.91 -8.35 2.93
C ILE A 117 1.30 -7.41 3.95
N VAL A 118 0.01 -7.53 4.20
CA VAL A 118 -0.69 -6.77 5.23
C VAL A 118 -0.68 -7.58 6.52
N LYS A 119 -0.04 -7.03 7.56
CA LYS A 119 0.08 -7.68 8.86
C LYS A 119 -1.27 -7.71 9.57
N GLY A 120 -1.67 -8.90 10.03
CA GLY A 120 -2.92 -9.09 10.77
C GLY A 120 -4.20 -8.72 10.01
N GLY A 121 -4.15 -8.50 8.69
CA GLY A 121 -5.29 -7.96 7.94
C GLY A 121 -5.67 -6.51 8.30
N ASN A 122 -4.77 -5.77 8.96
CA ASN A 122 -5.06 -4.43 9.46
C ASN A 122 -5.49 -3.46 8.36
N MET A 123 -6.56 -2.72 8.64
CA MET A 123 -7.13 -1.69 7.74
C MET A 123 -7.53 -2.23 6.36
N LEU A 124 -7.71 -3.55 6.21
CA LEU A 124 -8.34 -4.15 5.03
C LEU A 124 -9.84 -4.29 5.27
N ARG A 125 -10.61 -4.01 4.23
CA ARG A 125 -12.04 -4.32 4.14
C ARG A 125 -12.31 -5.05 2.83
N LYS A 126 -13.24 -6.01 2.85
CA LYS A 126 -13.72 -6.60 1.59
C LYS A 126 -14.55 -5.58 0.82
N VAL A 127 -14.47 -5.66 -0.49
CA VAL A 127 -15.27 -4.85 -1.40
C VAL A 127 -16.13 -5.78 -2.22
N ASP A 128 -17.45 -5.62 -2.09
CA ASP A 128 -18.41 -6.31 -2.95
C ASP A 128 -18.39 -5.66 -4.33
N THR A 129 -18.05 -6.46 -5.33
CA THR A 129 -17.82 -6.00 -6.72
C THR A 129 -19.09 -5.99 -7.57
N LEU A 130 -20.25 -6.18 -6.95
CA LEU A 130 -21.49 -6.55 -7.64
C LEU A 130 -22.15 -5.41 -8.42
N GLU A 131 -21.78 -4.14 -8.21
CA GLU A 131 -22.55 -3.02 -8.77
C GLU A 131 -21.74 -2.00 -9.60
N PHE A 132 -20.41 -1.87 -9.42
CA PHE A 132 -19.64 -0.78 -10.06
C PHE A 132 -18.20 -1.18 -10.46
N PRO A 133 -17.57 -0.47 -11.42
CA PRO A 133 -16.17 -0.67 -11.78
C PRO A 133 -15.24 -0.49 -10.58
N LEU A 134 -14.23 -1.37 -10.47
CA LEU A 134 -13.30 -1.39 -9.32
C LEU A 134 -12.63 -0.04 -9.04
N SER A 135 -12.27 0.74 -10.07
CA SER A 135 -11.60 2.04 -9.91
C SER A 135 -12.39 3.03 -9.04
N TYR A 136 -13.72 2.89 -8.94
CA TYR A 136 -14.56 3.80 -8.14
C TYR A 136 -14.32 3.65 -6.64
N HIS A 137 -13.88 2.47 -6.18
CA HIS A 137 -13.60 2.20 -4.78
C HIS A 137 -12.22 2.70 -4.32
N VAL A 138 -11.36 3.17 -5.23
CA VAL A 138 -10.13 3.88 -4.84
C VAL A 138 -10.33 5.39 -4.83
N GLY A 139 -11.30 5.90 -5.60
CA GLY A 139 -11.61 7.33 -5.68
C GLY A 139 -12.87 7.73 -4.89
N ILE A 140 -14.03 7.58 -5.53
CA ILE A 140 -15.31 8.15 -5.07
C ILE A 140 -15.79 7.51 -3.76
N PHE A 141 -15.65 6.19 -3.62
CA PHE A 141 -16.24 5.45 -2.49
C PHE A 141 -15.30 5.25 -1.30
N GLY A 142 -14.02 5.60 -1.42
CA GLY A 142 -13.02 5.54 -0.34
C GLY A 142 -13.04 4.22 0.42
#